data_AF-A0A964U180-F1
#
_entry.id   AF-A0A964U180-F1
#
_cell.length_a   1.000
_cell.length_b   1.000
_cell.length_c   1.000
_cell.angle_alpha   90.00
_cell.angle_beta   90.00
_cell.angle_gamma   90.00
#
_symmetry.space_group_name_H-M   'P 1'
#
loop_
_entity.id
_entity.type
_entity.pdbx_description
1 polymer ?
#
loop_
_entity_poly.entity_id
_entity_poly.type
_entity_poly.pdbx_seq_one_letter_code
_entity_poly.pdbx_strand_id
1 'polypeptide(L)'
;MRAEEIKDAESLQAWLESLPQETEAERETARRWAVTIAHRAAMRVLPVAWEWYQQQETAKKPVSLSGSLLRRSLLANLVAFSPSEEILECAQEERKKALYRSAMKQDGQKLEIALSYAVAASDASKSFFDAIDGCSASVDSHATRLNSEQFKSGLWTEIRLDCKAIWQQYALDRINLWRNPDPFNQLWDISRSGLLKRSDGWRFWVEWYENALYGRPQDYDLLTKIALIDPADWDKGADHVNALIAQIRLEHIAETRPLGEDAIEIGPDGLWHRAGKSDIDGDILEEVVGNVRDEIWALRSRIQGDPGNMFSALVADLDLLEHRIARHPDKPLRLHDLFIRVQGHIARNLDSGELPDDDCVRDLSSVLGNAALDMCNACDKTKSVVQKRMAVRFDEADEQTRDDLKTIAEGAAQISDDELATEFIEDAEVIADEAIPLSEKTSTLYRLQTRLARIVSKDGKNLVDALRLIGAMGSGVGVLAWITMTLLRFIIGA
;
A
#
# COMPACT_ATOMS: atom_id res chain seq x y z
N MET A 1 26.13 21.40 -16.24
CA MET A 1 26.96 20.18 -16.42
C MET A 1 26.03 19.01 -16.71
N ARG A 2 26.41 18.02 -17.52
CA ARG A 2 25.54 16.85 -17.73
C ARG A 2 25.81 15.77 -16.69
N ALA A 3 24.78 15.00 -16.31
CA ALA A 3 24.95 13.92 -15.32
C ALA A 3 25.99 12.89 -15.76
N GLU A 4 26.17 12.67 -17.07
CA GLU A 4 27.18 11.75 -17.60
C GLU A 4 28.64 12.15 -17.29
N GLU A 5 28.88 13.41 -16.94
CA GLU A 5 30.23 13.96 -16.70
C GLU A 5 30.71 13.76 -15.25
N ILE A 6 29.86 13.24 -14.36
CA ILE A 6 30.17 13.00 -12.95
C ILE A 6 31.13 11.80 -12.81
N LYS A 7 32.27 11.99 -12.15
CA LYS A 7 33.33 10.98 -11.97
C LYS A 7 33.75 10.81 -10.51
N ASP A 8 33.53 11.83 -9.69
CA ASP A 8 34.04 11.99 -8.34
C ASP A 8 33.19 13.03 -7.58
N ALA A 9 33.56 13.30 -6.32
CA ALA A 9 32.83 14.22 -5.44
C ALA A 9 32.83 15.65 -5.98
N GLU A 10 33.95 16.11 -6.55
CA GLU A 10 34.07 17.47 -7.10
C GLU A 10 33.16 17.67 -8.32
N SER A 11 33.13 16.71 -9.23
CA SER A 11 32.25 16.75 -10.40
C SER A 11 30.77 16.58 -10.04
N LEU A 12 30.44 15.83 -8.98
CA LEU A 12 29.08 15.77 -8.43
C LEU A 12 28.68 17.10 -7.79
N GLN A 13 29.60 17.77 -7.09
CA GLN A 13 29.38 19.10 -6.53
C GLN A 13 29.06 20.11 -7.61
N ALA A 14 29.89 20.17 -8.65
CA ALA A 14 29.68 21.06 -9.77
C ALA A 14 28.34 20.81 -10.47
N TRP A 15 27.89 19.55 -10.54
CA TRP A 15 26.57 19.23 -11.07
C TRP A 15 25.43 19.74 -10.18
N LEU A 16 25.46 19.48 -8.86
CA LEU A 16 24.46 19.95 -7.90
C LEU A 16 24.38 21.48 -7.83
N GLU A 17 25.52 22.16 -7.85
CA GLU A 17 25.60 23.62 -7.87
C GLU A 17 25.12 24.22 -9.20
N SER A 18 25.10 23.43 -10.27
CA SER A 18 24.56 23.85 -11.58
C SER A 18 23.06 23.66 -11.74
N LEU A 19 22.38 23.05 -10.74
CA LEU A 19 20.92 22.93 -10.75
C LEU A 19 20.27 24.32 -10.60
N PRO A 20 19.04 24.52 -11.10
CA PRO A 20 18.27 25.73 -10.82
C PRO A 20 18.16 25.97 -9.31
N GLN A 21 18.36 27.21 -8.87
CA GLN A 21 18.34 27.62 -7.45
C GLN A 21 17.76 29.04 -7.25
N GLU A 22 17.08 29.60 -8.25
CA GLU A 22 16.58 30.97 -8.22
C GLU A 22 15.41 31.09 -7.23
N THR A 23 14.53 30.10 -7.22
CA THR A 23 13.36 30.05 -6.31
C THR A 23 13.62 29.17 -5.08
N GLU A 24 12.82 29.34 -4.02
CA GLU A 24 12.92 28.45 -2.84
C GLU A 24 12.51 27.01 -3.18
N ALA A 25 11.53 26.81 -4.07
CA ALA A 25 11.13 25.48 -4.53
C ALA A 25 12.24 24.76 -5.30
N GLU A 26 13.01 25.51 -6.11
CA GLU A 26 14.18 24.98 -6.81
C GLU A 26 15.31 24.63 -5.84
N ARG A 27 15.60 25.49 -4.86
CA ARG A 27 16.58 25.19 -3.79
C ARG A 27 16.18 23.95 -3.00
N GLU A 28 14.90 23.82 -2.65
CA GLU A 28 14.39 22.67 -1.91
C GLU A 28 14.46 21.39 -2.74
N THR A 29 14.17 21.47 -4.04
CA THR A 29 14.33 20.34 -4.95
C THR A 29 15.79 19.89 -5.05
N ALA A 30 16.73 20.84 -5.20
CA ALA A 30 18.16 20.54 -5.24
C ALA A 30 18.67 19.92 -3.92
N ARG A 31 18.20 20.42 -2.76
CA ARG A 31 18.48 19.83 -1.45
C ARG A 31 17.98 18.39 -1.37
N ARG A 32 16.70 18.16 -1.71
CA ARG A 32 16.10 16.83 -1.72
C ARG A 32 16.89 15.87 -2.60
N TRP A 33 17.29 16.29 -3.80
CA TRP A 33 18.10 15.47 -4.70
C TRP A 33 19.44 15.06 -4.08
N ALA A 34 20.13 15.99 -3.42
CA ALA A 34 21.35 15.70 -2.69
C ALA A 34 21.09 14.67 -1.57
N VAL A 35 20.04 14.84 -0.76
CA VAL A 35 19.68 13.87 0.28
C VAL A 35 19.41 12.49 -0.32
N THR A 36 18.63 12.41 -1.40
CA THR A 36 18.29 11.15 -2.06
C THR A 36 19.55 10.42 -2.54
N ILE A 37 20.49 11.14 -3.18
CA ILE A 37 21.74 10.55 -3.68
C ILE A 37 22.62 10.08 -2.51
N ALA A 38 22.74 10.88 -1.44
CA ALA A 38 23.53 10.52 -0.26
C ALA A 38 22.93 9.31 0.44
N HIS A 39 21.61 9.30 0.66
CA HIS A 39 20.90 8.19 1.27
C HIS A 39 21.14 6.89 0.48
N ARG A 40 20.96 6.91 -0.84
CA ARG A 40 21.18 5.72 -1.68
C ARG A 40 22.64 5.27 -1.67
N ALA A 41 23.60 6.19 -1.71
CA ALA A 41 25.02 5.86 -1.57
C ALA A 41 25.33 5.21 -0.21
N ALA A 42 24.74 5.71 0.86
CA ALA A 42 24.81 5.14 2.20
C ALA A 42 24.21 3.73 2.27
N MET A 43 23.02 3.53 1.69
CA MET A 43 22.35 2.22 1.66
C MET A 43 23.19 1.17 0.91
N ARG A 44 23.90 1.56 -0.14
CA ARG A 44 24.81 0.66 -0.88
C ARG A 44 25.93 0.08 -0.02
N VAL A 45 26.40 0.80 0.99
CA VAL A 45 27.48 0.35 1.90
C VAL A 45 26.96 -0.14 3.25
N LEU A 46 25.63 -0.20 3.45
CA LEU A 46 25.01 -0.63 4.69
C LEU A 46 25.38 -2.07 5.12
N PRO A 47 25.57 -3.05 4.19
CA PRO A 47 26.09 -4.38 4.55
C PRO A 47 27.42 -4.35 5.32
N VAL A 48 28.30 -3.39 5.03
CA VAL A 48 29.56 -3.21 5.77
C VAL A 48 29.30 -2.80 7.22
N ALA A 49 28.28 -1.97 7.46
CA ALA A 49 27.86 -1.56 8.79
C ALA A 49 27.33 -2.74 9.61
N TRP A 50 26.52 -3.60 8.97
CA TRP A 50 25.98 -4.77 9.66
C TRP A 50 27.05 -5.81 9.97
N GLU A 51 27.98 -6.07 9.07
CA GLU A 51 29.11 -6.98 9.35
C GLU A 51 29.89 -6.45 10.55
N TRP A 52 30.25 -5.17 10.53
CA TRP A 52 30.96 -4.52 11.62
C TRP A 52 30.20 -4.61 12.95
N TYR A 53 28.90 -4.30 12.93
CA TYR A 53 28.04 -4.38 14.11
C TYR A 53 28.07 -5.79 14.72
N GLN A 54 27.89 -6.81 13.88
CA GLN A 54 27.95 -8.21 14.31
C GLN A 54 29.31 -8.59 14.90
N GLN A 55 30.42 -8.07 14.35
CA GLN A 55 31.76 -8.29 14.89
C GLN A 55 31.95 -7.66 16.28
N GLN A 56 31.52 -6.40 16.49
CA GLN A 56 31.70 -5.75 17.80
C GLN A 56 30.89 -6.38 18.91
N GLU A 57 29.68 -6.83 18.58
CA GLU A 57 28.82 -7.49 19.55
C GLU A 57 29.35 -8.88 19.91
N THR A 58 29.89 -9.61 18.92
CA THR A 58 30.64 -10.84 19.19
C THR A 58 31.82 -10.58 20.13
N ALA A 59 32.46 -9.40 20.00
CA ALA A 59 33.51 -8.94 20.89
C ALA A 59 33.02 -8.40 22.25
N LYS A 60 31.71 -8.47 22.55
CA LYS A 60 31.05 -7.98 23.79
C LYS A 60 31.39 -6.53 24.14
N LYS A 61 31.71 -5.71 23.15
CA LYS A 61 31.89 -4.27 23.37
C LYS A 61 30.50 -3.64 23.49
N PRO A 62 30.33 -2.62 24.36
CA PRO A 62 29.07 -1.90 24.44
C PRO A 62 28.85 -1.21 23.09
N VAL A 63 27.96 -1.77 22.27
CA VAL A 63 27.60 -1.17 20.98
C VAL A 63 26.37 -0.29 21.21
N SER A 64 26.57 0.97 21.58
CA SER A 64 25.48 1.97 21.64
C SER A 64 25.03 2.43 20.24
N LEU A 65 25.54 1.79 19.19
CA LEU A 65 25.64 2.36 17.85
C LEU A 65 24.56 1.87 16.87
N SER A 66 23.91 0.71 17.11
CA SER A 66 22.98 0.14 16.11
C SER A 66 21.65 0.88 16.00
N GLY A 67 21.08 1.34 17.11
CA GLY A 67 19.81 2.08 17.10
C GLY A 67 19.94 3.42 16.37
N SER A 68 20.90 4.25 16.75
CA SER A 68 21.08 5.57 16.14
C SER A 68 21.52 5.51 14.68
N LEU A 69 22.31 4.51 14.28
CA LEU A 69 22.74 4.34 12.89
C LEU A 69 21.56 4.05 11.97
N LEU A 70 20.74 3.07 12.35
CA LEU A 70 19.57 2.65 11.58
C LEU A 70 18.49 3.73 11.58
N ARG A 71 18.29 4.42 12.72
CA ARG A 71 17.41 5.59 12.78
C ARG A 71 17.84 6.68 11.81
N ARG A 72 19.13 7.00 11.75
CA ARG A 72 19.66 8.01 10.82
C ARG A 72 19.41 7.59 9.37
N SER A 73 19.70 6.33 9.02
CA SER A 73 19.40 5.84 7.66
C SER A 73 17.91 5.91 7.33
N LEU A 74 17.04 5.62 8.29
CA LEU A 74 15.59 5.72 8.15
C LEU A 74 15.11 7.17 7.98
N LEU A 75 15.63 8.10 8.79
CA LEU A 75 15.31 9.53 8.66
C LEU A 75 15.77 10.09 7.31
N ALA A 76 16.96 9.73 6.84
CA ALA A 76 17.44 10.13 5.52
C ALA A 76 16.55 9.58 4.38
N ASN A 77 15.99 8.38 4.53
CA ASN A 77 15.01 7.82 3.61
C ASN A 77 13.73 8.68 3.57
N LEU A 78 13.17 8.99 4.74
CA LEU A 78 11.95 9.78 4.85
C LEU A 78 12.13 11.21 4.32
N VAL A 79 13.23 11.89 4.64
CA VAL A 79 13.54 13.22 4.07
C VAL A 79 13.64 13.16 2.54
N ALA A 80 14.18 12.07 1.98
CA ALA A 80 14.33 11.92 0.53
C ALA A 80 12.99 11.69 -0.19
N PHE A 81 12.08 10.88 0.37
CA PHE A 81 10.93 10.34 -0.36
C PHE A 81 9.56 10.66 0.24
N SER A 82 9.48 11.00 1.52
CA SER A 82 8.24 11.35 2.21
C SER A 82 8.49 12.42 3.29
N PRO A 83 8.92 13.63 2.90
CA PRO A 83 9.24 14.68 3.86
C PRO A 83 7.97 15.22 4.52
N SER A 84 7.98 15.34 5.84
CA SER A 84 7.01 16.08 6.64
C SER A 84 7.74 17.05 7.57
N GLU A 85 7.04 18.05 8.09
CA GLU A 85 7.61 19.01 9.06
C GLU A 85 8.24 18.28 10.26
N GLU A 86 7.52 17.32 10.84
CA GLU A 86 7.97 16.50 11.97
C GLU A 86 9.22 15.67 11.63
N ILE A 87 9.30 15.10 10.43
CA ILE A 87 10.47 14.35 9.97
C ILE A 87 11.67 15.26 9.76
N LEU A 88 11.47 16.45 9.18
CA LEU A 88 12.53 17.43 8.98
C LEU A 88 13.08 17.92 10.32
N GLU A 89 12.21 18.22 11.28
CA GLU A 89 12.62 18.60 12.65
C GLU A 89 13.42 17.49 13.33
N CYS A 90 12.91 16.25 13.29
CA CYS A 90 13.59 15.09 13.88
C CYS A 90 14.97 14.83 13.23
N ALA A 91 15.06 14.94 11.90
CA ALA A 91 16.30 14.82 11.16
C ALA A 91 17.32 15.92 11.54
N GLN A 92 16.86 17.16 11.71
CA GLN A 92 17.72 18.28 12.14
C GLN A 92 18.27 18.08 13.55
N GLU A 93 17.47 17.56 14.48
CA GLU A 93 17.93 17.26 15.83
C GLU A 93 18.98 16.14 15.85
N GLU A 94 18.71 15.04 15.13
CA GLU A 94 19.65 13.92 15.04
C GLU A 94 20.96 14.34 14.35
N ARG A 95 20.89 15.22 13.34
CA ARG A 95 22.08 15.86 12.75
C ARG A 95 22.91 16.59 13.80
N LYS A 96 22.30 17.43 14.64
CA LYS A 96 23.04 18.20 15.68
C LYS A 96 23.78 17.26 16.62
N LYS A 97 23.14 16.18 17.06
CA LYS A 97 23.75 15.14 17.91
C LYS A 97 24.90 14.45 17.20
N ALA A 98 24.73 14.12 15.93
CA ALA A 98 25.72 13.38 15.16
C ALA A 98 26.99 14.22 14.86
N LEU A 99 26.83 15.50 14.50
CA LEU A 99 27.94 16.44 14.33
C LEU A 99 28.72 16.63 15.63
N TYR A 100 28.02 16.71 16.77
CA TYR A 100 28.65 16.81 18.09
C TYR A 100 29.49 15.56 18.42
N ARG A 101 28.97 14.35 18.16
CA ARG A 101 29.71 13.09 18.37
C ARG A 101 30.95 13.00 17.47
N SER A 102 30.81 13.37 16.19
CA SER A 102 31.92 13.42 15.22
C SER A 102 33.06 14.36 15.70
N ALA A 103 32.71 15.56 16.19
CA ALA A 103 33.67 16.52 16.71
C ALA A 103 34.41 16.03 17.98
N MET A 104 33.76 15.20 18.80
CA MET A 104 34.33 14.69 20.05
C MET A 104 35.29 13.52 19.88
N LYS A 105 35.51 13.01 18.65
CA LYS A 105 36.38 11.84 18.36
C LYS A 105 36.09 10.60 19.22
N GLN A 106 34.92 10.53 19.86
CA GLN A 106 34.44 9.32 20.50
C GLN A 106 33.98 8.39 19.37
N ASP A 107 34.73 7.31 19.18
CA ASP A 107 34.49 6.20 18.25
C ASP A 107 34.58 6.47 16.74
N GLY A 108 35.79 6.78 16.29
CA GLY A 108 36.58 5.85 15.46
C GLY A 108 36.05 5.19 14.18
N GLN A 109 34.89 5.51 13.59
CA GLN A 109 34.41 4.76 12.41
C GLN A 109 33.74 5.58 11.31
N LYS A 110 34.36 5.47 10.12
CA LYS A 110 34.08 6.23 8.89
C LYS A 110 32.64 6.06 8.36
N LEU A 111 31.97 4.94 8.67
CA LEU A 111 30.60 4.66 8.22
C LEU A 111 29.52 5.31 9.08
N GLU A 112 29.72 5.40 10.40
CA GLU A 112 28.81 6.16 11.27
C GLU A 112 28.87 7.63 10.91
N ILE A 113 30.06 8.13 10.61
CA ILE A 113 30.31 9.46 10.08
C ILE A 113 29.55 9.66 8.75
N ALA A 114 29.66 8.72 7.80
CA ALA A 114 28.96 8.79 6.51
C ALA A 114 27.43 8.87 6.65
N LEU A 115 26.84 8.03 7.50
CA LEU A 115 25.39 7.96 7.71
C LEU A 115 24.85 9.14 8.53
N SER A 116 25.67 9.64 9.45
CA SER A 116 25.42 10.92 10.15
C SER A 116 25.38 12.09 9.18
N TYR A 117 26.27 12.07 8.20
CA TYR A 117 26.33 13.08 7.17
C TYR A 117 25.22 12.95 6.12
N ALA A 118 24.72 11.74 5.84
CA ALA A 118 23.57 11.52 4.97
C ALA A 118 22.27 12.12 5.54
N VAL A 119 22.06 12.04 6.87
CA VAL A 119 20.98 12.79 7.55
C VAL A 119 21.24 14.28 7.53
N ALA A 120 22.50 14.68 7.70
CA ALA A 120 22.88 16.09 7.73
C ALA A 120 22.85 16.77 6.35
N ALA A 121 22.80 16.00 5.26
CA ALA A 121 22.73 16.48 3.88
C ALA A 121 21.42 17.21 3.55
N SER A 122 20.43 17.21 4.45
CA SER A 122 19.15 17.91 4.28
C SER A 122 19.29 19.40 3.97
N ASP A 123 20.32 20.07 4.49
CA ASP A 123 20.44 21.54 4.34
C ASP A 123 21.81 22.04 3.84
N ALA A 124 22.85 21.19 3.74
CA ALA A 124 24.22 21.66 3.50
C ALA A 124 25.02 20.77 2.53
N SER A 125 25.49 21.37 1.43
CA SER A 125 26.33 20.71 0.42
C SER A 125 27.59 20.07 1.00
N LYS A 126 28.21 20.69 2.03
CA LYS A 126 29.40 20.12 2.69
C LYS A 126 29.14 18.78 3.37
N SER A 127 28.00 18.64 4.06
CA SER A 127 27.63 17.39 4.73
C SER A 127 27.35 16.28 3.71
N PHE A 128 26.82 16.63 2.54
CA PHE A 128 26.64 15.67 1.45
C PHE A 128 27.99 15.06 0.98
N PHE A 129 29.02 15.86 0.74
CA PHE A 129 30.33 15.32 0.31
C PHE A 129 31.02 14.51 1.40
N ASP A 130 30.94 14.96 2.65
CA ASP A 130 31.47 14.22 3.79
C ASP A 130 30.79 12.83 3.93
N ALA A 131 29.51 12.71 3.53
CA ALA A 131 28.79 11.43 3.48
C ALA A 131 29.37 10.48 2.42
N ILE A 132 29.61 10.98 1.21
CA ILE A 132 30.14 10.19 0.09
C ILE A 132 31.59 9.76 0.35
N ASP A 133 32.42 10.64 0.90
CA ASP A 133 33.79 10.32 1.30
C ASP A 133 33.81 9.31 2.45
N GLY A 134 32.91 9.45 3.43
CA GLY A 134 32.75 8.47 4.50
C GLY A 134 32.37 7.07 3.98
N CYS A 135 31.49 6.98 2.98
CA CYS A 135 31.12 5.72 2.33
C CYS A 135 32.34 5.09 1.64
N SER A 136 33.09 5.87 0.86
CA SER A 136 34.30 5.42 0.17
C SER A 136 35.37 4.92 1.14
N ALA A 137 35.58 5.66 2.24
CA ALA A 137 36.59 5.35 3.24
C ALA A 137 36.20 4.15 4.14
N SER A 138 34.89 3.90 4.33
CA SER A 138 34.38 2.70 4.99
C SER A 138 34.78 1.45 4.21
N VAL A 139 34.65 1.47 2.89
CA VAL A 139 35.01 0.34 2.04
C VAL A 139 36.51 0.09 2.04
N ASP A 140 37.35 1.13 1.97
CA ASP A 140 38.81 0.97 2.07
C ASP A 140 39.24 0.24 3.36
N SER A 141 38.49 0.41 4.46
CA SER A 141 38.77 -0.28 5.73
C SER A 141 38.38 -1.76 5.73
N HIS A 142 37.42 -2.16 4.90
CA HIS A 142 36.94 -3.54 4.75
C HIS A 142 37.49 -4.24 3.50
N ALA A 143 38.28 -3.53 2.67
CA ALA A 143 38.77 -3.94 1.37
C ALA A 143 39.76 -5.12 1.35
N THR A 144 39.92 -5.88 2.45
CA THR A 144 40.66 -7.16 2.37
C THR A 144 39.99 -8.20 1.47
N ARG A 145 38.72 -8.03 1.08
CA ARG A 145 37.96 -8.96 0.21
C ARG A 145 37.55 -8.41 -1.16
N LEU A 146 37.65 -7.10 -1.40
CA LEU A 146 37.22 -6.43 -2.64
C LEU A 146 38.36 -5.55 -3.17
N ASN A 147 38.55 -5.51 -4.50
CA ASN A 147 39.45 -4.55 -5.12
C ASN A 147 38.87 -3.13 -4.93
N SER A 148 39.44 -2.35 -4.01
CA SER A 148 38.93 -1.04 -3.57
C SER A 148 38.71 -0.06 -4.73
N GLU A 149 39.57 -0.10 -5.74
CA GLU A 149 39.47 0.76 -6.93
C GLU A 149 38.29 0.38 -7.82
N GLN A 150 38.07 -0.93 -8.03
CA GLN A 150 36.93 -1.42 -8.81
C GLN A 150 35.60 -1.11 -8.12
N PHE A 151 35.57 -1.17 -6.78
CA PHE A 151 34.41 -0.76 -6.01
C PHE A 151 34.14 0.74 -6.14
N LYS A 152 35.15 1.61 -5.92
CA LYS A 152 34.98 3.07 -6.03
C LYS A 152 34.45 3.45 -7.41
N SER A 153 35.00 2.83 -8.45
CA SER A 153 34.52 3.00 -9.83
C SER A 153 33.06 2.57 -10.01
N GLY A 154 32.67 1.42 -9.43
CA GLY A 154 31.29 0.93 -9.42
C GLY A 154 30.33 1.85 -8.67
N LEU A 155 30.69 2.31 -7.47
CA LEU A 155 29.89 3.25 -6.68
C LEU A 155 29.64 4.56 -7.44
N TRP A 156 30.69 5.15 -8.02
CA TRP A 156 30.55 6.36 -8.83
C TRP A 156 29.71 6.15 -10.08
N THR A 157 29.73 4.95 -10.66
CA THR A 157 28.85 4.57 -11.77
C THR A 157 27.38 4.56 -11.34
N GLU A 158 27.06 3.96 -10.20
CA GLU A 158 25.69 3.95 -9.67
C GLU A 158 25.21 5.35 -9.26
N ILE A 159 26.08 6.17 -8.65
CA ILE A 159 25.76 7.58 -8.31
C ILE A 159 25.42 8.37 -9.59
N ARG A 160 26.24 8.24 -10.63
CA ARG A 160 25.98 8.89 -11.94
C ARG A 160 24.64 8.45 -12.53
N LEU A 161 24.33 7.16 -12.42
CA LEU A 161 23.08 6.56 -12.88
C LEU A 161 21.87 7.04 -12.06
N ASP A 162 22.02 7.31 -10.77
CA ASP A 162 21.01 7.95 -9.93
C ASP A 162 20.80 9.42 -10.31
N CYS A 163 21.87 10.20 -10.50
CA CYS A 163 21.79 11.59 -10.98
C CYS A 163 21.08 11.70 -12.34
N LYS A 164 21.35 10.75 -13.24
CA LYS A 164 20.63 10.69 -14.52
C LYS A 164 19.16 10.36 -14.34
N ALA A 165 18.84 9.37 -13.49
CA ALA A 165 17.47 8.94 -13.27
C ALA A 165 16.61 10.04 -12.61
N ILE A 166 17.16 10.74 -11.60
CA ILE A 166 16.46 11.84 -10.93
C ILE A 166 16.24 13.04 -11.86
N TRP A 167 17.24 13.35 -12.72
CA TRP A 167 17.10 14.38 -13.75
C TRP A 167 15.99 14.04 -14.76
N GLN A 168 15.81 12.76 -15.07
CA GLN A 168 14.75 12.24 -15.94
C GLN A 168 13.42 12.01 -15.18
N GLN A 169 13.31 12.45 -13.93
CA GLN A 169 12.11 12.33 -13.09
C GLN A 169 11.65 10.89 -12.81
N TYR A 170 12.57 9.92 -12.86
CA TYR A 170 12.26 8.57 -12.40
C TYR A 170 12.21 8.48 -10.87
N ALA A 171 11.26 7.69 -10.36
CA ALA A 171 11.11 7.40 -8.94
C ALA A 171 12.26 6.51 -8.44
N LEU A 172 13.26 7.13 -7.78
CA LEU A 172 14.48 6.45 -7.35
C LEU A 172 14.25 5.39 -6.26
N ASP A 173 13.16 5.46 -5.50
CA ASP A 173 12.76 4.44 -4.53
C ASP A 173 12.29 3.13 -5.20
N ARG A 174 11.95 3.20 -6.50
CA ARG A 174 11.56 2.04 -7.33
C ARG A 174 12.70 1.48 -8.18
N ILE A 175 13.91 1.99 -7.97
CA ILE A 175 15.11 1.57 -8.70
C ILE A 175 16.05 0.87 -7.74
N ASN A 176 16.53 -0.32 -8.13
CA ASN A 176 17.52 -1.09 -7.39
C ASN A 176 18.71 -0.21 -6.97
N LEU A 177 19.28 -0.48 -5.78
CA LEU A 177 20.50 0.21 -5.36
C LEU A 177 21.66 -0.10 -6.31
N TRP A 178 21.75 -1.32 -6.81
CA TRP A 178 22.78 -1.73 -7.78
C TRP A 178 22.11 -2.13 -9.10
N ARG A 179 22.39 -1.40 -10.18
CA ARG A 179 21.96 -1.74 -11.55
C ARG A 179 22.94 -2.70 -12.21
N ASN A 180 24.20 -2.66 -11.77
CA ASN A 180 25.22 -3.66 -12.05
C ASN A 180 25.23 -4.74 -10.94
N PRO A 181 25.96 -5.87 -11.12
CA PRO A 181 26.05 -6.89 -10.08
C PRO A 181 26.48 -6.29 -8.73
N ASP A 182 25.68 -6.55 -7.69
CA ASP A 182 25.92 -6.04 -6.34
C ASP A 182 27.25 -6.58 -5.78
N PRO A 183 28.24 -5.70 -5.50
CA PRO A 183 29.53 -6.12 -4.97
C PRO A 183 29.45 -6.67 -3.54
N PHE A 184 28.35 -6.42 -2.82
CA PHE A 184 28.13 -6.86 -1.45
C PHE A 184 27.16 -8.02 -1.33
N ASN A 185 26.70 -8.64 -2.42
CA ASN A 185 25.69 -9.70 -2.36
C ASN A 185 26.08 -10.84 -1.38
N GLN A 186 27.32 -11.34 -1.48
CA GLN A 186 27.82 -12.36 -0.55
C GLN A 186 27.92 -11.87 0.90
N LEU A 187 28.33 -10.61 1.09
CA LEU A 187 28.43 -10.01 2.42
C LEU A 187 27.04 -9.82 3.04
N TRP A 188 26.07 -9.44 2.22
CA TRP A 188 24.68 -9.30 2.60
C TRP A 188 24.08 -10.65 2.99
N ASP A 189 24.28 -11.72 2.20
CA ASP A 189 23.79 -13.06 2.54
C ASP A 189 24.26 -13.54 3.93
N ILE A 190 25.53 -13.29 4.25
CA ILE A 190 26.12 -13.59 5.56
C ILE A 190 25.48 -12.73 6.64
N SER A 191 25.42 -11.41 6.43
CA SER A 191 24.91 -10.44 7.40
C SER A 191 23.43 -10.69 7.69
N ARG A 192 22.62 -10.86 6.66
CA ARG A 192 21.19 -11.20 6.71
C ARG A 192 20.95 -12.45 7.55
N SER A 193 21.68 -13.52 7.27
CA SER A 193 21.58 -14.78 8.02
C SER A 193 21.95 -14.60 9.49
N GLY A 194 22.95 -13.76 9.79
CA GLY A 194 23.33 -13.40 11.15
C GLY A 194 22.27 -12.57 11.89
N LEU A 195 21.64 -11.61 11.21
CA LEU A 195 20.59 -10.75 11.75
C LEU A 195 19.33 -11.56 12.10
N LEU A 196 18.85 -12.39 11.18
CA LEU A 196 17.62 -13.17 11.35
C LEU A 196 17.70 -14.25 12.45
N LYS A 197 18.91 -14.74 12.76
CA LYS A 197 19.11 -15.73 13.84
C LYS A 197 19.00 -15.16 15.25
N ARG A 198 19.02 -13.83 15.41
CA ARG A 198 19.06 -13.17 16.73
C ARG A 198 17.68 -13.10 17.37
N SER A 199 16.74 -12.46 16.68
CA SER A 199 15.37 -12.29 17.13
C SER A 199 14.49 -11.85 15.97
N ASP A 200 13.19 -12.14 16.05
CA ASP A 200 12.21 -11.69 15.06
C ASP A 200 12.19 -10.17 14.85
N GLY A 201 12.60 -9.40 15.86
CA GLY A 201 12.73 -7.94 15.79
C GLY A 201 13.66 -7.40 14.69
N TRP A 202 14.66 -8.18 14.25
CA TRP A 202 15.58 -7.78 13.18
C TRP A 202 15.00 -7.95 11.78
N ARG A 203 13.88 -8.66 11.64
CA ARG A 203 13.23 -8.94 10.36
C ARG A 203 12.79 -7.65 9.65
N PHE A 204 12.33 -6.66 10.40
CA PHE A 204 11.96 -5.35 9.85
C PHE A 204 13.12 -4.70 9.08
N TRP A 205 14.30 -4.63 9.68
CA TRP A 205 15.47 -3.98 9.05
C TRP A 205 15.96 -4.73 7.81
N VAL A 206 15.86 -6.06 7.82
CA VAL A 206 16.14 -6.91 6.66
C VAL A 206 15.15 -6.61 5.53
N GLU A 207 13.85 -6.62 5.83
CA GLU A 207 12.79 -6.33 4.84
C GLU A 207 12.93 -4.91 4.27
N TRP A 208 13.14 -3.91 5.13
CA TRP A 208 13.34 -2.51 4.74
C TRP A 208 14.53 -2.33 3.80
N TYR A 209 15.66 -2.98 4.09
CA TYR A 209 16.83 -2.93 3.24
C TYR A 209 16.65 -3.67 1.92
N GLU A 210 16.10 -4.88 1.94
CA GLU A 210 15.83 -5.65 0.71
C GLU A 210 14.88 -4.90 -0.21
N ASN A 211 13.88 -4.22 0.36
CA ASN A 211 13.00 -3.37 -0.42
C ASN A 211 13.77 -2.23 -1.10
N ALA A 212 14.68 -1.55 -0.40
CA ALA A 212 15.54 -0.55 -1.03
C ALA A 212 16.49 -1.16 -2.08
N LEU A 213 17.15 -2.28 -1.74
CA LEU A 213 18.11 -2.98 -2.58
C LEU A 213 17.51 -3.39 -3.93
N TYR A 214 16.28 -3.91 -3.91
CA TYR A 214 15.56 -4.41 -5.08
C TYR A 214 14.52 -3.44 -5.66
N GLY A 215 14.49 -2.18 -5.20
CA GLY A 215 13.55 -1.17 -5.69
C GLY A 215 12.07 -1.50 -5.45
N ARG A 216 11.76 -2.23 -4.37
CA ARG A 216 10.37 -2.57 -4.01
C ARG A 216 9.73 -1.41 -3.22
N PRO A 217 8.40 -1.23 -3.37
CA PRO A 217 7.64 -0.26 -2.57
C PRO A 217 7.96 -0.32 -1.08
N GLN A 218 8.02 0.86 -0.45
CA GLN A 218 8.13 1.03 0.99
C GLN A 218 6.79 1.56 1.55
N ASP A 219 6.50 1.20 2.80
CA ASP A 219 5.34 1.70 3.54
C ASP A 219 5.74 2.94 4.34
N TYR A 220 5.68 4.11 3.71
CA TYR A 220 6.18 5.36 4.30
C TYR A 220 5.40 5.79 5.55
N ASP A 221 4.13 5.41 5.69
CA ASP A 221 3.32 5.67 6.89
C ASP A 221 3.86 4.86 8.07
N LEU A 222 4.14 3.57 7.88
CA LEU A 222 4.79 2.73 8.88
C LEU A 222 6.19 3.25 9.22
N LEU A 223 7.00 3.58 8.21
CA LEU A 223 8.37 4.08 8.41
C LEU A 223 8.38 5.39 9.20
N THR A 224 7.41 6.28 8.95
CA THR A 224 7.24 7.55 9.68
C THR A 224 6.99 7.30 11.17
N LYS A 225 6.04 6.43 11.51
CA LYS A 225 5.76 6.05 12.91
C LYS A 225 6.99 5.50 13.62
N ILE A 226 7.78 4.66 12.92
CA ILE A 226 9.01 4.09 13.48
C ILE A 226 10.07 5.18 13.70
N ALA A 227 10.28 6.08 12.73
CA ALA A 227 11.28 7.15 12.86
C ALA A 227 11.00 8.11 14.03
N LEU A 228 9.72 8.31 14.33
CA LEU A 228 9.21 9.18 15.38
C LEU A 228 9.15 8.51 16.78
N ILE A 229 9.63 7.27 16.94
CA ILE A 229 9.87 6.69 18.28
C ILE A 229 10.70 7.68 19.13
N ASP A 230 10.34 7.84 20.40
CA ASP A 230 10.98 8.79 21.31
C ASP A 230 12.51 8.66 21.26
N PRO A 231 13.27 9.75 21.03
CA PRO A 231 14.73 9.70 21.03
C PRO A 231 15.38 9.00 22.22
N ALA A 232 14.79 9.08 23.41
CA ALA A 232 15.29 8.40 24.60
C ALA A 232 15.16 6.87 24.52
N ASP A 233 14.23 6.34 23.71
CA ASP A 233 14.09 4.90 23.49
C ASP A 233 15.17 4.33 22.57
N TRP A 234 15.66 5.13 21.62
CA TRP A 234 16.75 4.71 20.73
C TRP A 234 18.07 4.47 21.48
N ASP A 235 18.28 5.16 22.60
CA ASP A 235 19.46 5.00 23.45
C ASP A 235 19.36 3.79 24.40
N LYS A 236 18.19 3.12 24.51
CA LYS A 236 17.98 1.92 25.35
C LYS A 236 18.46 0.61 24.71
N GLY A 237 18.90 0.66 23.45
CA GLY A 237 19.49 -0.47 22.73
C GLY A 237 18.55 -1.15 21.73
N ALA A 238 19.13 -2.01 20.88
CA ALA A 238 18.44 -2.58 19.72
C ALA A 238 17.25 -3.48 20.09
N ASP A 239 17.33 -4.26 21.17
CA ASP A 239 16.24 -5.15 21.58
C ASP A 239 14.99 -4.36 22.00
N HIS A 240 15.18 -3.25 22.75
CA HIS A 240 14.10 -2.36 23.16
C HIS A 240 13.43 -1.70 21.94
N VAL A 241 14.23 -1.12 21.04
CA VAL A 241 13.72 -0.49 19.82
C VAL A 241 13.01 -1.49 18.92
N ASN A 242 13.56 -2.70 18.74
CA ASN A 242 12.95 -3.72 17.92
C ASN A 242 11.60 -4.20 18.49
N ALA A 243 11.45 -4.23 19.82
CA ALA A 243 10.17 -4.52 20.47
C ALA A 243 9.14 -3.41 20.20
N LEU A 244 9.54 -2.13 20.29
CA LEU A 244 8.67 -1.01 19.93
C LEU A 244 8.27 -1.05 18.45
N ILE A 245 9.20 -1.35 17.55
CA ILE A 245 8.90 -1.52 16.12
C ILE A 245 7.88 -2.63 15.90
N ALA A 246 8.00 -3.75 16.61
CA ALA A 246 7.03 -4.84 16.51
C ALA A 246 5.62 -4.40 16.95
N GLN A 247 5.53 -3.62 18.03
CA GLN A 247 4.26 -3.04 18.49
C GLN A 247 3.67 -2.07 17.46
N ILE A 248 4.47 -1.12 16.95
CA ILE A 248 4.03 -0.16 15.93
C ILE A 248 3.55 -0.88 14.67
N ARG A 249 4.22 -1.96 14.26
CA ARG A 249 3.77 -2.78 13.11
C ARG A 249 2.41 -3.42 13.36
N LEU A 250 2.15 -3.93 14.57
CA LEU A 250 0.85 -4.51 14.91
C LEU A 250 -0.26 -3.46 14.90
N GLU A 251 0.00 -2.30 15.51
CA GLU A 251 -0.94 -1.15 15.52
C GLU A 251 -1.21 -0.68 14.09
N HIS A 252 -0.16 -0.50 13.29
CA HIS A 252 -0.27 -0.09 11.89
C HIS A 252 -1.04 -1.11 11.04
N ILE A 253 -0.85 -2.41 11.26
CA ILE A 253 -1.66 -3.45 10.61
C ILE A 253 -3.13 -3.33 11.02
N ALA A 254 -3.41 -3.12 12.31
CA ALA A 254 -4.79 -2.98 12.81
C ALA A 254 -5.51 -1.75 12.22
N GLU A 255 -4.79 -0.63 12.05
CA GLU A 255 -5.32 0.61 11.45
C GLU A 255 -5.51 0.51 9.93
N THR A 256 -4.50 0.00 9.21
CA THR A 256 -4.51 -0.04 7.74
C THR A 256 -5.34 -1.17 7.19
N ARG A 257 -5.36 -2.30 7.89
CA ARG A 257 -6.21 -3.46 7.59
C ARG A 257 -7.26 -3.59 8.69
N PRO A 258 -8.31 -2.75 8.68
CA PRO A 258 -9.46 -2.98 9.54
C PRO A 258 -10.03 -4.35 9.14
N LEU A 259 -9.63 -5.37 9.89
CA LEU A 259 -10.36 -6.62 9.95
C LEU A 259 -11.79 -6.19 10.22
N GLY A 260 -12.73 -6.60 9.38
CA GLY A 260 -14.14 -6.26 9.48
C GLY A 260 -14.83 -6.80 10.73
N GLU A 261 -14.07 -7.05 11.79
CA GLU A 261 -14.53 -7.38 13.12
C GLU A 261 -14.67 -6.09 13.94
N ASP A 262 -15.68 -6.10 14.80
CA ASP A 262 -15.95 -5.02 15.73
C ASP A 262 -14.74 -4.81 16.68
N ALA A 263 -14.60 -3.62 17.28
CA ALA A 263 -13.49 -3.34 18.20
C ALA A 263 -13.48 -4.40 19.32
N ILE A 264 -12.31 -4.76 19.84
CA ILE A 264 -12.22 -5.68 20.98
C ILE A 264 -11.79 -4.84 22.18
N GLU A 265 -12.64 -4.75 23.19
CA GLU A 265 -12.46 -3.90 24.37
C GLU A 265 -12.48 -4.75 25.64
N ILE A 266 -11.80 -4.27 26.69
CA ILE A 266 -11.88 -4.90 28.00
C ILE A 266 -13.14 -4.37 28.70
N GLY A 267 -14.08 -5.27 29.00
CA GLY A 267 -15.31 -4.93 29.69
C GLY A 267 -15.08 -4.64 31.18
N PRO A 268 -16.11 -4.14 31.88
CA PRO A 268 -16.04 -3.88 33.32
C PRO A 268 -15.80 -5.15 34.17
N ASP A 269 -15.94 -6.33 33.58
CA ASP A 269 -15.63 -7.64 34.18
C ASP A 269 -14.17 -8.08 33.97
N GLY A 270 -13.35 -7.27 33.29
CA GLY A 270 -11.95 -7.56 32.99
C GLY A 270 -11.75 -8.59 31.86
N LEU A 271 -12.82 -8.96 31.14
CA LEU A 271 -12.74 -9.85 29.97
C LEU A 271 -12.72 -9.05 28.66
N TRP A 272 -12.14 -9.63 27.62
CA TRP A 272 -12.17 -9.06 26.27
C TRP A 272 -13.56 -9.29 25.65
N HIS A 273 -14.32 -8.23 25.49
CA HIS A 273 -15.58 -8.20 24.76
C HIS A 273 -15.38 -7.68 23.35
N ARG A 274 -16.16 -8.21 22.44
CA ARG A 274 -16.30 -7.63 21.11
C ARG A 274 -17.24 -6.42 21.22
N ALA A 275 -16.69 -5.21 21.19
CA ALA A 275 -17.40 -3.95 21.18
C ALA A 275 -17.90 -3.64 19.76
N GLY A 276 -19.18 -3.91 19.53
CA GLY A 276 -19.90 -3.42 18.37
C GLY A 276 -21.39 -3.61 18.56
N LYS A 277 -22.08 -2.57 18.99
CA LYS A 277 -23.36 -2.25 18.37
C LYS A 277 -23.01 -1.56 17.05
N SER A 278 -23.67 -1.97 15.97
CA SER A 278 -23.56 -1.25 14.71
C SER A 278 -23.83 0.24 14.90
N ASP A 279 -23.03 1.10 14.26
CA ASP A 279 -23.30 2.54 14.15
C ASP A 279 -24.46 2.84 13.17
N ILE A 280 -25.00 1.80 12.52
CA ILE A 280 -26.16 1.93 11.65
C ILE A 280 -27.41 2.23 12.48
N ASP A 281 -28.28 3.08 11.95
CA ASP A 281 -29.63 3.25 12.48
C ASP A 281 -30.36 1.90 12.48
N GLY A 282 -30.98 1.54 13.60
CA GLY A 282 -31.73 0.30 13.76
C GLY A 282 -32.90 0.21 12.78
N ASP A 283 -33.53 1.34 12.45
CA ASP A 283 -34.67 1.40 11.54
C ASP A 283 -34.23 1.09 10.10
N ILE A 284 -33.08 1.62 9.67
CA ILE A 284 -32.50 1.33 8.34
C ILE A 284 -32.14 -0.16 8.24
N LEU A 285 -31.55 -0.72 9.28
CA LEU A 285 -31.14 -2.11 9.28
C LEU A 285 -32.35 -3.07 9.27
N GLU A 286 -33.40 -2.73 10.01
CA GLU A 286 -34.65 -3.49 10.03
C GLU A 286 -35.36 -3.42 8.67
N GLU A 287 -35.40 -2.25 8.03
CA GLU A 287 -35.96 -2.08 6.68
C GLU A 287 -35.20 -2.91 5.64
N VAL A 288 -33.86 -2.79 5.62
CA VAL A 288 -33.01 -3.52 4.67
C VAL A 288 -33.14 -5.04 4.84
N VAL A 289 -33.09 -5.52 6.08
CA VAL A 289 -33.26 -6.95 6.39
C VAL A 289 -34.68 -7.44 6.11
N GLY A 290 -35.69 -6.59 6.35
CA GLY A 290 -37.09 -6.85 6.06
C GLY A 290 -37.32 -7.12 4.57
N ASN A 291 -36.83 -6.22 3.72
CA ASN A 291 -36.94 -6.36 2.26
C ASN A 291 -36.31 -7.68 1.76
N VAL A 292 -35.14 -8.05 2.28
CA VAL A 292 -34.49 -9.33 1.92
C VAL A 292 -35.32 -10.53 2.37
N ARG A 293 -35.91 -10.49 3.58
CA ARG A 293 -36.75 -11.58 4.10
C ARG A 293 -38.04 -11.74 3.30
N ASP A 294 -38.65 -10.65 2.84
CA ASP A 294 -39.86 -10.69 2.03
C ASP A 294 -39.62 -11.39 0.69
N GLU A 295 -38.49 -11.12 0.03
CA GLU A 295 -38.10 -11.81 -1.21
C GLU A 295 -37.75 -13.29 -0.97
N ILE A 296 -37.07 -13.61 0.13
CA ILE A 296 -36.82 -15.02 0.51
C ILE A 296 -38.16 -15.75 0.68
N TRP A 297 -39.14 -15.14 1.35
CA TRP A 297 -40.46 -15.72 1.57
C TRP A 297 -41.22 -15.95 0.26
N ALA A 298 -41.18 -14.98 -0.67
CA ALA A 298 -41.79 -15.10 -1.99
C ALA A 298 -41.19 -16.28 -2.78
N LEU A 299 -39.87 -16.42 -2.80
CA LEU A 299 -39.17 -17.52 -3.47
C LEU A 299 -39.45 -18.88 -2.82
N ARG A 300 -39.43 -18.98 -1.49
CA ARG A 300 -39.76 -20.22 -0.76
C ARG A 300 -41.15 -20.73 -1.08
N SER A 301 -42.12 -19.82 -1.20
CA SER A 301 -43.50 -20.14 -1.55
C SER A 301 -43.61 -20.78 -2.94
N ARG A 302 -42.74 -20.39 -3.89
CA ARG A 302 -42.67 -21.01 -5.22
C ARG A 302 -41.93 -22.35 -5.21
N ILE A 303 -40.89 -22.49 -4.39
CA ILE A 303 -40.13 -23.75 -4.24
C ILE A 303 -41.02 -24.89 -3.73
N GLN A 304 -41.93 -24.61 -2.78
CA GLN A 304 -42.78 -25.62 -2.16
C GLN A 304 -43.94 -26.14 -3.04
N GLY A 305 -44.22 -25.49 -4.17
CA GLY A 305 -45.40 -25.79 -4.99
C GLY A 305 -45.28 -27.03 -5.89
N ASP A 306 -44.10 -27.31 -6.46
CA ASP A 306 -43.91 -28.36 -7.48
C ASP A 306 -42.58 -29.12 -7.29
N PRO A 307 -42.58 -30.43 -7.00
CA PRO A 307 -41.35 -31.20 -6.77
C PRO A 307 -40.51 -31.28 -8.05
N GLY A 308 -39.29 -30.71 -8.01
CA GLY A 308 -38.33 -30.76 -9.13
C GLY A 308 -38.17 -29.45 -9.91
N ASN A 309 -38.64 -28.32 -9.39
CA ASN A 309 -38.41 -27.02 -10.02
C ASN A 309 -36.93 -26.58 -9.94
N MET A 310 -36.49 -25.81 -10.95
CA MET A 310 -35.11 -25.33 -11.07
C MET A 310 -34.71 -24.35 -9.95
N PHE A 311 -35.68 -23.82 -9.19
CA PHE A 311 -35.43 -22.95 -8.03
C PHE A 311 -34.82 -23.69 -6.83
N SER A 312 -34.79 -25.03 -6.85
CA SER A 312 -34.14 -25.84 -5.83
C SER A 312 -32.65 -25.54 -5.64
N ALA A 313 -31.96 -25.04 -6.68
CA ALA A 313 -30.57 -24.59 -6.59
C ALA A 313 -30.37 -23.41 -5.63
N LEU A 314 -31.42 -22.63 -5.32
CA LEU A 314 -31.35 -21.52 -4.35
C LEU A 314 -31.55 -21.96 -2.89
N VAL A 315 -32.03 -23.18 -2.61
CA VAL A 315 -32.42 -23.59 -1.26
C VAL A 315 -31.28 -23.39 -0.24
N ALA A 316 -30.06 -23.79 -0.60
CA ALA A 316 -28.90 -23.65 0.26
C ALA A 316 -28.51 -22.18 0.52
N ASP A 317 -28.64 -21.32 -0.49
CA ASP A 317 -28.36 -19.89 -0.37
C ASP A 317 -29.45 -19.18 0.46
N LEU A 318 -30.72 -19.56 0.31
CA LEU A 318 -31.83 -19.06 1.14
C LEU A 318 -31.67 -19.48 2.60
N ASP A 319 -31.35 -20.75 2.87
CA ASP A 319 -31.05 -21.24 4.22
C ASP A 319 -29.88 -20.47 4.85
N LEU A 320 -28.84 -20.19 4.05
CA LEU A 320 -27.67 -19.43 4.49
C LEU A 320 -28.03 -17.99 4.82
N LEU A 321 -28.83 -17.32 3.99
CA LEU A 321 -29.31 -15.96 4.21
C LEU A 321 -30.11 -15.88 5.52
N GLU A 322 -31.14 -16.70 5.68
CA GLU A 322 -31.99 -16.72 6.87
C GLU A 322 -31.18 -16.97 8.15
N HIS A 323 -30.31 -17.97 8.14
CA HIS A 323 -29.48 -18.31 9.30
C HIS A 323 -28.54 -17.16 9.68
N ARG A 324 -27.86 -16.56 8.71
CA ARG A 324 -26.86 -15.51 8.95
C ARG A 324 -27.50 -14.19 9.34
N ILE A 325 -28.63 -13.83 8.74
CA ILE A 325 -29.43 -12.68 9.12
C ILE A 325 -29.88 -12.82 10.58
N ALA A 326 -30.38 -13.99 10.99
CA ALA A 326 -30.81 -14.23 12.37
C ALA A 326 -29.65 -14.20 13.38
N ARG A 327 -28.46 -14.69 12.97
CA ARG A 327 -27.27 -14.75 13.84
C ARG A 327 -26.54 -13.42 13.98
N HIS A 328 -26.62 -12.56 12.97
CA HIS A 328 -25.86 -11.31 12.88
C HIS A 328 -26.75 -10.13 12.48
N PRO A 329 -27.88 -9.91 13.18
CA PRO A 329 -28.85 -8.89 12.79
C PRO A 329 -28.27 -7.47 12.85
N ASP A 330 -27.26 -7.25 13.69
CA ASP A 330 -26.63 -5.97 14.01
C ASP A 330 -25.22 -5.82 13.39
N LYS A 331 -24.91 -6.54 12.31
CA LYS A 331 -23.55 -6.54 11.73
C LYS A 331 -23.56 -6.19 10.24
N PRO A 332 -23.62 -4.90 9.89
CA PRO A 332 -23.82 -4.45 8.50
C PRO A 332 -22.74 -4.99 7.56
N LEU A 333 -21.47 -4.98 7.94
CA LEU A 333 -20.40 -5.51 7.09
C LEU A 333 -20.51 -7.03 6.85
N ARG A 334 -20.94 -7.82 7.85
CA ARG A 334 -21.12 -9.27 7.68
C ARG A 334 -22.34 -9.59 6.82
N LEU A 335 -23.40 -8.80 6.94
CA LEU A 335 -24.59 -8.92 6.11
C LEU A 335 -24.31 -8.45 4.67
N HIS A 336 -23.57 -7.35 4.49
CA HIS A 336 -23.05 -6.91 3.20
C HIS A 336 -22.28 -8.05 2.50
N ASP A 337 -21.26 -8.61 3.15
CA ASP A 337 -20.43 -9.67 2.58
C ASP A 337 -21.25 -10.92 2.23
N LEU A 338 -22.29 -11.21 3.01
CA LEU A 338 -23.24 -12.29 2.75
C LEU A 338 -24.11 -12.00 1.51
N PHE A 339 -24.71 -10.82 1.43
CA PHE A 339 -25.63 -10.46 0.35
C PHE A 339 -24.92 -10.45 -0.99
N ILE A 340 -23.75 -9.80 -1.07
CA ILE A 340 -22.93 -9.77 -2.28
C ILE A 340 -22.47 -11.19 -2.67
N ARG A 341 -22.09 -12.04 -1.70
CA ARG A 341 -21.73 -13.43 -1.98
C ARG A 341 -22.87 -14.21 -2.63
N VAL A 342 -24.06 -14.15 -2.04
CA VAL A 342 -25.23 -14.88 -2.56
C VAL A 342 -25.66 -14.31 -3.91
N GLN A 343 -25.59 -12.98 -4.09
CA GLN A 343 -25.81 -12.35 -5.40
C GLN A 343 -24.84 -12.90 -6.47
N GLY A 344 -23.57 -13.09 -6.13
CA GLY A 344 -22.59 -13.72 -7.03
C GLY A 344 -22.86 -15.20 -7.31
N HIS A 345 -23.43 -15.94 -6.36
CA HIS A 345 -23.91 -17.31 -6.61
C HIS A 345 -25.08 -17.30 -7.60
N ILE A 346 -26.08 -16.44 -7.40
CA ILE A 346 -27.23 -16.28 -8.30
C ILE A 346 -26.76 -15.95 -9.71
N ALA A 347 -25.85 -14.98 -9.87
CA ALA A 347 -25.33 -14.57 -11.18
C ALA A 347 -24.64 -15.73 -11.92
N ARG A 348 -23.79 -16.51 -11.23
CA ARG A 348 -23.14 -17.69 -11.83
C ARG A 348 -24.11 -18.79 -12.21
N ASN A 349 -25.13 -19.02 -11.38
CA ASN A 349 -26.11 -20.07 -11.62
C ASN A 349 -27.09 -19.69 -12.75
N LEU A 350 -27.36 -18.40 -12.96
CA LEU A 350 -28.07 -17.90 -14.14
C LEU A 350 -27.23 -18.08 -15.42
N ASP A 351 -25.93 -17.77 -15.38
CA ASP A 351 -25.03 -17.90 -16.54
C ASP A 351 -24.85 -19.36 -16.99
N SER A 352 -24.73 -20.28 -16.03
CA SER A 352 -24.64 -21.72 -16.28
C SER A 352 -25.98 -22.37 -16.64
N GLY A 353 -27.10 -21.64 -16.54
CA GLY A 353 -28.45 -22.14 -16.79
C GLY A 353 -28.99 -23.09 -15.72
N GLU A 354 -28.33 -23.16 -14.56
CA GLU A 354 -28.80 -23.93 -13.40
C GLU A 354 -30.03 -23.28 -12.72
N LEU A 355 -30.16 -21.95 -12.84
CA LEU A 355 -31.34 -21.20 -12.43
C LEU A 355 -32.18 -20.72 -13.61
N PRO A 356 -33.52 -20.69 -13.47
CA PRO A 356 -34.38 -20.13 -14.49
C PRO A 356 -34.27 -18.59 -14.47
N ASP A 357 -34.30 -18.00 -15.66
CA ASP A 357 -34.36 -16.56 -15.85
C ASP A 357 -35.78 -16.04 -15.58
N ASP A 358 -36.13 -15.96 -14.29
CA ASP A 358 -37.45 -15.62 -13.75
C ASP A 358 -37.38 -14.34 -12.90
N ASP A 359 -38.46 -13.56 -12.91
CA ASP A 359 -38.52 -12.25 -12.25
C ASP A 359 -38.23 -12.34 -10.74
N CYS A 360 -38.68 -13.39 -10.04
CA CYS A 360 -38.38 -13.53 -8.60
C CYS A 360 -36.88 -13.75 -8.32
N VAL A 361 -36.13 -14.39 -9.23
CA VAL A 361 -34.68 -14.57 -9.07
C VAL A 361 -33.96 -13.24 -9.29
N ARG A 362 -34.45 -12.43 -10.24
CA ARG A 362 -33.93 -11.08 -10.49
C ARG A 362 -34.25 -10.13 -9.35
N ASP A 363 -35.46 -10.20 -8.79
CA ASP A 363 -35.90 -9.39 -7.67
C ASP A 363 -35.06 -9.67 -6.42
N LEU A 364 -34.84 -10.95 -6.06
CA LEU A 364 -33.93 -11.31 -4.98
C LEU A 364 -32.50 -10.79 -5.23
N SER A 365 -31.97 -10.99 -6.44
CA SER A 365 -30.63 -10.50 -6.79
C SER A 365 -30.52 -8.98 -6.66
N SER A 366 -31.56 -8.24 -7.09
CA SER A 366 -31.62 -6.79 -6.99
C SER A 366 -31.72 -6.32 -5.55
N VAL A 367 -32.58 -6.94 -4.73
CA VAL A 367 -32.76 -6.62 -3.32
C VAL A 367 -31.49 -6.90 -2.52
N LEU A 368 -30.77 -8.00 -2.77
CA LEU A 368 -29.48 -8.27 -2.13
C LEU A 368 -28.43 -7.19 -2.47
N GLY A 369 -28.37 -6.77 -3.73
CA GLY A 369 -27.47 -5.71 -4.17
C GLY A 369 -27.79 -4.35 -3.53
N ASN A 370 -29.06 -3.97 -3.52
CA ASN A 370 -29.52 -2.72 -2.92
C ASN A 370 -29.29 -2.74 -1.40
N ALA A 371 -29.62 -3.84 -0.73
CA ALA A 371 -29.39 -4.03 0.70
C ALA A 371 -27.91 -3.86 1.10
N ALA A 372 -27.00 -4.44 0.30
CA ALA A 372 -25.57 -4.27 0.52
C ALA A 372 -25.13 -2.80 0.32
N LEU A 373 -25.64 -2.12 -0.70
CA LEU A 373 -25.36 -0.71 -0.94
C LEU A 373 -25.88 0.19 0.19
N ASP A 374 -27.09 -0.06 0.68
CA ASP A 374 -27.70 0.70 1.76
C ASP A 374 -26.94 0.52 3.07
N MET A 375 -26.43 -0.69 3.35
CA MET A 375 -25.53 -0.94 4.48
C MET A 375 -24.22 -0.15 4.39
N CYS A 376 -23.64 -0.02 3.20
CA CYS A 376 -22.46 0.82 3.00
C CYS A 376 -22.79 2.31 3.16
N ASN A 377 -23.94 2.78 2.67
CA ASN A 377 -24.31 4.18 2.77
C ASN A 377 -24.67 4.60 4.20
N ALA A 378 -25.23 3.69 4.99
CA ALA A 378 -25.67 3.94 6.36
C ALA A 378 -24.60 3.64 7.43
N CYS A 379 -23.47 3.02 7.07
CA CYS A 379 -22.37 2.72 7.99
C CYS A 379 -21.01 3.08 7.39
N ASP A 380 -20.44 4.22 7.82
CA ASP A 380 -19.13 4.73 7.35
C ASP A 380 -18.00 3.71 7.53
N LYS A 381 -18.01 2.94 8.62
CA LYS A 381 -17.04 1.86 8.85
C LYS A 381 -17.16 0.77 7.79
N THR A 382 -18.38 0.33 7.46
CA THR A 382 -18.64 -0.66 6.41
C THR A 382 -18.16 -0.13 5.06
N LYS A 383 -18.52 1.12 4.72
CA LYS A 383 -18.08 1.82 3.51
C LYS A 383 -16.57 1.85 3.37
N SER A 384 -15.86 2.29 4.41
CA SER A 384 -14.40 2.41 4.42
C SER A 384 -13.71 1.06 4.21
N VAL A 385 -14.19 0.00 4.86
CA VAL A 385 -13.64 -1.35 4.69
C VAL A 385 -13.86 -1.87 3.27
N VAL A 386 -15.06 -1.67 2.71
CA VAL A 386 -15.39 -2.08 1.33
C VAL A 386 -14.53 -1.30 0.32
N GLN A 387 -14.39 0.01 0.48
CA GLN A 387 -13.52 0.85 -0.36
C GLN A 387 -12.07 0.36 -0.37
N LYS A 388 -11.49 0.10 0.80
CA LYS A 388 -10.11 -0.43 0.90
C LYS A 388 -9.96 -1.78 0.21
N ARG A 389 -10.92 -2.70 0.40
CA ARG A 389 -10.91 -4.02 -0.25
C ARG A 389 -10.99 -3.90 -1.77
N MET A 390 -11.85 -3.02 -2.27
CA MET A 390 -11.99 -2.77 -3.70
C MET A 390 -10.71 -2.23 -4.32
N ALA A 391 -10.06 -1.27 -3.66
CA ALA A 391 -8.79 -0.71 -4.13
C ALA A 391 -7.73 -1.81 -4.28
N VAL A 392 -7.55 -2.65 -3.26
CA VAL A 392 -6.60 -3.78 -3.31
C VAL A 392 -6.92 -4.72 -4.48
N ARG A 393 -8.19 -5.08 -4.68
CA ARG A 393 -8.57 -5.98 -5.79
C ARG A 393 -8.41 -5.35 -7.16
N PHE A 394 -8.60 -4.04 -7.27
CA PHE A 394 -8.38 -3.32 -8.51
C PHE A 394 -6.90 -3.29 -8.89
N ASP A 395 -6.01 -3.12 -7.91
CA ASP A 395 -4.56 -3.19 -8.09
C ASP A 395 -4.09 -4.58 -8.54
N GLU A 396 -4.70 -5.63 -7.97
CA GLU A 396 -4.41 -7.03 -8.30
C GLU A 396 -5.06 -7.52 -9.62
N ALA A 397 -6.00 -6.76 -10.19
CA ALA A 397 -6.73 -7.17 -11.39
C ALA A 397 -5.86 -7.10 -12.66
N ASP A 398 -6.06 -8.05 -13.57
CA ASP A 398 -5.45 -8.01 -14.89
C ASP A 398 -5.96 -6.83 -15.73
N GLU A 399 -5.21 -6.50 -16.79
CA GLU A 399 -5.52 -5.39 -17.70
C GLU A 399 -6.91 -5.56 -18.33
N GLN A 400 -7.27 -6.79 -18.71
CA GLN A 400 -8.57 -7.12 -19.28
C GLN A 400 -9.74 -6.78 -18.34
N THR A 401 -9.66 -7.14 -17.06
CA THR A 401 -10.73 -6.89 -16.09
C THR A 401 -10.89 -5.37 -15.82
N ARG A 402 -9.80 -4.60 -15.92
CA ARG A 402 -9.83 -3.14 -15.82
C ARG A 402 -10.45 -2.49 -17.06
N ASP A 403 -10.11 -2.97 -18.25
CA ASP A 403 -10.71 -2.54 -19.52
C ASP A 403 -12.20 -2.89 -19.62
N ASP A 404 -12.60 -4.04 -19.09
CA ASP A 404 -13.99 -4.45 -18.99
C ASP A 404 -14.79 -3.43 -18.16
N LEU A 405 -14.25 -2.96 -17.02
CA LEU A 405 -14.90 -1.95 -16.19
C LEU A 405 -15.07 -0.61 -16.93
N LYS A 406 -14.05 -0.19 -17.68
CA LYS A 406 -14.12 1.02 -18.51
C LYS A 406 -15.19 0.89 -19.59
N THR A 407 -15.25 -0.25 -20.27
CA THR A 407 -16.24 -0.55 -21.30
C THR A 407 -17.67 -0.48 -20.74
N ILE A 408 -17.88 -1.00 -19.53
CA ILE A 408 -19.18 -0.91 -18.83
C ILE A 408 -19.55 0.55 -18.53
N ALA A 409 -18.57 1.38 -18.11
CA ALA A 409 -18.79 2.80 -17.87
C ALA A 409 -19.18 3.57 -19.15
N GLU A 410 -18.53 3.28 -20.28
CA GLU A 410 -18.87 3.86 -21.58
C GLU A 410 -20.29 3.47 -22.03
N GLY A 411 -20.70 2.22 -21.80
CA GLY A 411 -22.06 1.77 -22.05
C GLY A 411 -23.10 2.48 -21.18
N ALA A 412 -22.79 2.71 -19.89
CA ALA A 412 -23.66 3.45 -18.98
C ALA A 412 -23.80 4.93 -19.37
N ALA A 413 -22.74 5.54 -19.90
CA ALA A 413 -22.79 6.92 -20.39
C ALA A 413 -23.79 7.10 -21.55
N GLN A 414 -23.95 6.11 -22.43
CA GLN A 414 -24.90 6.19 -23.57
C GLN A 414 -26.38 6.24 -23.17
N ILE A 415 -26.71 5.81 -21.95
CA ILE A 415 -28.09 5.76 -21.43
C ILE A 415 -28.32 6.78 -20.30
N SER A 416 -27.35 7.67 -20.09
CA SER A 416 -27.38 8.71 -19.05
C SER A 416 -27.62 10.10 -19.67
N ASP A 417 -28.03 11.06 -18.86
CA ASP A 417 -28.05 12.47 -19.27
C ASP A 417 -26.63 13.04 -19.43
N ASP A 418 -26.48 14.22 -20.04
CA ASP A 418 -25.19 14.82 -20.39
C ASP A 418 -24.24 14.99 -19.18
N GLU A 419 -24.80 15.31 -18.01
CA GLU A 419 -24.04 15.53 -16.77
C GLU A 419 -23.50 14.19 -16.25
N LEU A 420 -24.39 13.21 -16.07
CA LEU A 420 -24.01 11.89 -15.54
C LEU A 420 -23.15 11.08 -16.55
N ALA A 421 -23.39 11.25 -17.85
CA ALA A 421 -22.58 10.63 -18.90
C ALA A 421 -21.14 11.14 -18.87
N THR A 422 -20.94 12.44 -18.67
CA THR A 422 -19.60 13.04 -18.52
C THR A 422 -18.89 12.47 -17.30
N GLU A 423 -19.57 12.39 -16.16
CA GLU A 423 -19.00 11.84 -14.93
C GLU A 423 -18.58 10.37 -15.06
N PHE A 424 -19.33 9.55 -15.83
CA PHE A 424 -18.94 8.15 -16.08
C PHE A 424 -17.62 8.03 -16.84
N ILE A 425 -17.42 8.89 -17.84
CA ILE A 425 -16.21 8.91 -18.66
C ILE A 425 -15.03 9.44 -17.83
N GLU A 426 -15.20 10.56 -17.12
CA GLU A 426 -14.16 11.13 -16.26
C GLU A 426 -13.74 10.15 -15.15
N ASP A 427 -14.69 9.51 -14.48
CA ASP A 427 -14.39 8.51 -13.45
C ASP A 427 -13.58 7.34 -14.02
N ALA A 428 -13.94 6.84 -15.20
CA ALA A 428 -13.21 5.76 -15.87
C ALA A 428 -11.80 6.17 -16.31
N GLU A 429 -11.62 7.40 -16.79
CA GLU A 429 -10.31 7.95 -17.16
C GLU A 429 -9.40 8.12 -15.95
N VAL A 430 -9.90 8.70 -14.85
CA VAL A 430 -9.16 8.84 -13.59
C VAL A 430 -8.72 7.47 -13.06
N ILE A 431 -9.57 6.46 -13.16
CA ILE A 431 -9.25 5.10 -12.70
C ILE A 431 -8.18 4.46 -13.60
N ALA A 432 -8.23 4.69 -14.91
CA ALA A 432 -7.29 4.15 -15.89
C ALA A 432 -5.92 4.84 -15.88
N ASP A 433 -5.80 6.08 -15.39
CA ASP A 433 -4.55 6.85 -15.41
C ASP A 433 -3.50 6.31 -14.41
N GLU A 434 -2.52 5.56 -14.88
CA GLU A 434 -1.44 4.99 -14.05
C GLU A 434 -0.62 6.02 -13.27
N ALA A 435 -0.66 7.31 -13.64
CA ALA A 435 0.05 8.36 -12.92
C ALA A 435 -0.63 8.74 -11.59
N ILE A 436 -1.92 8.45 -11.43
CA ILE A 436 -2.68 8.78 -10.22
C ILE A 436 -2.51 7.65 -9.18
N PRO A 437 -2.11 7.94 -7.93
CA PRO A 437 -2.01 6.94 -6.88
C PRO A 437 -3.35 6.26 -6.56
N LEU A 438 -3.34 4.96 -6.29
CA LEU A 438 -4.54 4.17 -5.97
C LEU A 438 -5.32 4.74 -4.76
N SER A 439 -4.63 5.31 -3.78
CA SER A 439 -5.24 5.99 -2.62
C SER A 439 -6.15 7.15 -3.04
N GLU A 440 -5.78 7.87 -4.08
CA GLU A 440 -6.56 8.99 -4.65
C GLU A 440 -7.67 8.49 -5.57
N LYS A 441 -7.46 7.36 -6.27
CA LYS A 441 -8.48 6.70 -7.10
C LYS A 441 -9.57 5.97 -6.31
N THR A 442 -9.32 5.62 -5.04
CA THR A 442 -10.17 4.71 -4.27
C THR A 442 -11.62 5.22 -4.14
N SER A 443 -11.79 6.52 -3.92
CA SER A 443 -13.13 7.13 -3.81
C SER A 443 -13.84 7.17 -5.17
N THR A 444 -13.12 7.48 -6.24
CA THR A 444 -13.61 7.48 -7.62
C THR A 444 -14.02 6.08 -8.07
N LEU A 445 -13.18 5.07 -7.83
CA LEU A 445 -13.48 3.66 -8.10
C LEU A 445 -14.75 3.20 -7.38
N TYR A 446 -14.86 3.55 -6.11
CA TYR A 446 -16.06 3.23 -5.33
C TYR A 446 -17.31 3.93 -5.86
N ARG A 447 -17.22 5.21 -6.21
CA ARG A 447 -18.31 6.00 -6.77
C ARG A 447 -18.78 5.40 -8.11
N LEU A 448 -17.85 5.17 -9.04
CA LEU A 448 -18.13 4.61 -10.36
C LEU A 448 -18.84 3.26 -10.22
N GLN A 449 -18.26 2.35 -9.46
CA GLN A 449 -18.81 1.01 -9.31
C GLN A 449 -20.19 1.03 -8.65
N THR A 450 -20.41 1.89 -7.64
CA THR A 450 -21.71 2.03 -6.98
C THR A 450 -22.78 2.53 -7.95
N ARG A 451 -22.44 3.47 -8.83
CA ARG A 451 -23.35 3.98 -9.87
C ARG A 451 -23.69 2.90 -10.88
N LEU A 452 -22.69 2.17 -11.35
CA LEU A 452 -22.88 1.06 -12.28
C LEU A 452 -23.74 -0.05 -11.66
N ALA A 453 -23.50 -0.41 -10.41
CA ALA A 453 -24.31 -1.40 -9.70
C ALA A 453 -25.79 -0.99 -9.59
N ARG A 454 -26.08 0.30 -9.36
CA ARG A 454 -27.45 0.84 -9.35
C ARG A 454 -28.13 0.80 -10.71
N ILE A 455 -27.39 1.08 -11.79
CA ILE A 455 -27.91 0.98 -13.15
C ILE A 455 -28.21 -0.47 -13.48
N VAL A 456 -27.30 -1.40 -13.16
CA VAL A 456 -27.50 -2.83 -13.37
C VAL A 456 -28.71 -3.35 -12.58
N SER A 457 -28.88 -2.92 -11.32
CA SER A 457 -29.98 -3.39 -10.47
C SER A 457 -31.36 -2.84 -10.86
N LYS A 458 -31.42 -1.65 -11.47
CA LYS A 458 -32.68 -0.99 -11.86
C LYS A 458 -33.03 -1.11 -13.34
N ASP A 459 -32.03 -1.16 -14.22
CA ASP A 459 -32.21 -1.05 -15.67
C ASP A 459 -31.10 -1.77 -16.47
N GLY A 460 -30.65 -2.93 -15.97
CA GLY A 460 -29.57 -3.70 -16.60
C GLY A 460 -29.85 -4.10 -18.06
N LYS A 461 -31.13 -4.17 -18.46
CA LYS A 461 -31.52 -4.45 -19.85
C LYS A 461 -31.11 -3.33 -20.81
N ASN A 462 -31.38 -2.07 -20.47
CA ASN A 462 -31.00 -0.93 -21.31
C ASN A 462 -29.47 -0.78 -21.37
N LEU A 463 -28.76 -1.09 -20.29
CA LEU A 463 -27.29 -1.12 -20.28
C LEU A 463 -26.72 -2.19 -21.23
N VAL A 464 -27.31 -3.39 -21.27
CA VAL A 464 -26.91 -4.43 -22.24
C VAL A 464 -27.15 -3.98 -23.68
N ASP A 465 -28.27 -3.31 -23.95
CA ASP A 465 -28.57 -2.79 -25.29
C ASP A 465 -27.60 -1.65 -25.69
N ALA A 466 -27.18 -0.81 -24.74
CA ALA A 466 -26.18 0.23 -24.94
C ALA A 466 -24.79 -0.32 -25.29
N LEU A 467 -24.34 -1.35 -24.56
CA LEU A 467 -23.05 -2.01 -24.81
C LEU A 467 -22.98 -2.65 -26.20
N ARG A 468 -24.12 -3.10 -26.75
CA ARG A 468 -24.19 -3.56 -28.15
C ARG A 468 -23.99 -2.43 -29.14
N LEU A 469 -24.58 -1.26 -28.87
CA LEU A 469 -24.51 -0.11 -29.78
C LEU A 469 -23.08 0.41 -29.94
N ILE A 470 -22.26 0.33 -28.88
CA ILE A 470 -20.84 0.70 -28.93
C ILE A 470 -19.92 -0.42 -29.46
N GLY A 471 -20.50 -1.54 -29.95
CA GLY A 471 -19.75 -2.63 -30.56
C GLY A 471 -18.96 -3.49 -29.58
N ALA A 472 -19.23 -3.38 -28.27
CA ALA A 472 -18.48 -4.07 -27.24
C ALA A 472 -18.75 -5.60 -27.23
N MET A 473 -19.99 -6.07 -27.46
CA MET A 473 -20.34 -7.51 -27.46
C MET A 473 -21.65 -7.88 -28.20
N GLY A 474 -21.87 -9.18 -28.43
CA GLY A 474 -23.08 -9.77 -29.06
C GLY A 474 -24.34 -9.81 -28.17
N SER A 475 -25.45 -10.37 -28.66
CA SER A 475 -26.74 -10.36 -27.94
C SER A 475 -26.94 -11.53 -26.97
N GLY A 476 -27.46 -11.24 -25.76
CA GLY A 476 -27.98 -12.25 -24.82
C GLY A 476 -27.76 -11.96 -23.33
N VAL A 477 -28.24 -12.87 -22.47
CA VAL A 477 -28.18 -12.87 -20.99
C VAL A 477 -26.73 -12.97 -20.46
N GLY A 478 -25.82 -13.57 -21.24
CA GLY A 478 -24.39 -13.67 -20.89
C GLY A 478 -23.70 -12.31 -20.73
N VAL A 479 -24.21 -11.25 -21.38
CA VAL A 479 -23.66 -9.89 -21.19
C VAL A 479 -24.03 -9.33 -19.81
N LEU A 480 -25.27 -9.51 -19.34
CA LEU A 480 -25.68 -9.04 -18.02
C LEU A 480 -24.96 -9.81 -16.91
N ALA A 481 -24.80 -11.13 -17.09
CA ALA A 481 -24.01 -11.96 -16.19
C ALA A 481 -22.53 -11.52 -16.17
N TRP A 482 -21.94 -11.23 -17.33
CA TRP A 482 -20.57 -10.69 -17.42
C TRP A 482 -20.44 -9.32 -16.72
N ILE A 483 -21.34 -8.36 -16.97
CA ILE A 483 -21.33 -7.05 -16.28
C ILE A 483 -21.36 -7.25 -14.77
N THR A 484 -22.29 -8.08 -14.31
CA THR A 484 -22.48 -8.37 -12.88
C THR A 484 -21.23 -9.03 -12.30
N MET A 485 -20.64 -10.01 -12.99
CA MET A 485 -19.42 -10.69 -12.56
C MET A 485 -18.20 -9.77 -12.54
N THR A 486 -18.04 -8.91 -13.54
CA THR A 486 -16.97 -7.90 -13.58
C THR A 486 -17.10 -6.92 -12.41
N LEU A 487 -18.31 -6.43 -12.12
CA LEU A 487 -18.55 -5.57 -10.95
C LEU A 487 -18.29 -6.33 -9.64
N LEU A 488 -18.77 -7.57 -9.51
CA LEU A 488 -18.62 -8.39 -8.30
C LEU A 488 -17.18 -8.84 -8.06
N ARG A 489 -16.33 -9.01 -9.09
CA ARG A 489 -14.89 -9.35 -8.92
C ARG A 489 -14.17 -8.35 -8.02
N PHE A 490 -14.50 -7.06 -8.15
CA PHE A 490 -13.94 -6.02 -7.30
C PHE A 490 -14.54 -5.99 -5.88
N ILE A 491 -15.71 -6.63 -5.63
CA ILE A 491 -16.39 -6.66 -4.31
C ILE A 491 -16.20 -7.96 -3.53
N ILE A 492 -16.15 -9.11 -4.19
CA ILE A 492 -16.09 -10.44 -3.56
C ILE A 492 -14.69 -11.06 -3.68
N GLY A 493 -13.95 -10.77 -4.75
CA GLY A 493 -12.75 -11.53 -5.12
C GLY A 493 -13.17 -12.93 -5.52
N ALA A 494 -13.36 -13.15 -6.82
CA ALA A 494 -13.76 -14.44 -7.39
C ALA A 494 -12.64 -14.98 -8.26
#